data_AF-A0A3A4PVT0-F1
#
_entry.id   AF-A0A3A4PVT0-F1
#
_cell.length_a   1.000
_cell.length_b   1.000
_cell.length_c   1.000
_cell.angle_alpha   90.00
_cell.angle_beta   90.00
_cell.angle_gamma   90.00
#
_symmetry.space_group_name_H-M   'P 1'
#
loop_
_entity.id
_entity.type
_entity.pdbx_description
1 polymer ?
#
loop_
_entity_poly.entity_id
_entity_poly.type
_entity_poly.pdbx_seq_one_letter_code
_entity_poly.pdbx_strand_id
1 'polypeptide(L)'
;MTPQRRLIPDRTRRNRSGTASARRAALLAGPLLLAMSVCLAGCRRGAAPAADEQGGIAPSEVAAPASFAPTAPAPPVESPLAGPTDPSDCTAAACHGSLLTRASIHLPMKDGECTACHVPQDTPHRFELACRDPQLCLHCHSAVGSRPHVHEALPRHGCLACHDPHGSEGANLLNRAGVELTCLACHPVERHAYLHGPFVLGECTACHDPHGSDNPGLLVGGAGDEHCFTCHGQRRRPADASGKPHEPMARGCDACHVPHSSPNRGLLASPVETLCFSCHPDVEKKVATADTPHGAVLAGRRCAHCHDSHADMGEYLLRTDETTLCLGCHGAAIVATDGRTIPDMRAVLTGRAFEHGPVEAGQCTACHDVHGGRSTRLLRERFPARFYDSFDIHAYALCFQCHDPQLVTVARSSTATGFRAADVNLHYVHVHRSDKGRTCRTCHEIHGSDLPRHMASQVPFESGGWTLPIAFQKTSGGGRCSPGCHRPYEYDRDSPLTVTDPPAEPADDAPPREGAADGAPKGRPR
;
A
#
# COMPACT_ATOMS: atom_id res chain seq x y z
N MET A 1 2.39 -57.53 0.13
CA MET A 1 3.21 -57.61 1.35
C MET A 1 3.61 -56.20 1.78
N THR A 2 2.79 -55.59 2.62
CA THR A 2 3.09 -54.42 3.49
C THR A 2 3.55 -54.96 4.86
N PRO A 3 4.08 -54.20 5.86
CA PRO A 3 4.35 -52.75 5.97
C PRO A 3 5.78 -52.44 6.55
N GLN A 4 6.18 -51.20 6.86
CA GLN A 4 6.05 -50.61 8.20
C GLN A 4 6.26 -49.08 8.23
N ARG A 5 5.35 -48.42 8.95
CA ARG A 5 5.35 -47.01 9.38
C ARG A 5 6.33 -46.79 10.53
N ARG A 6 6.97 -45.61 10.57
CA ARG A 6 7.67 -45.09 11.76
C ARG A 6 6.70 -44.36 12.69
N LEU A 7 6.82 -44.65 13.99
CA LEU A 7 6.03 -44.11 15.11
C LEU A 7 6.72 -42.90 15.74
N ILE A 8 5.89 -41.94 16.17
CA ILE A 8 6.19 -40.76 17.00
C ILE A 8 6.03 -41.18 18.48
N PRO A 9 6.87 -40.71 19.43
CA PRO A 9 6.58 -40.91 20.85
C PRO A 9 5.82 -39.72 21.46
N ASP A 10 4.71 -40.09 22.11
CA ASP A 10 3.85 -39.32 22.99
C ASP A 10 4.53 -39.10 24.37
N ARG A 11 4.34 -37.92 24.98
CA ARG A 11 4.75 -37.64 26.36
C ARG A 11 3.56 -37.13 27.16
N THR A 12 2.94 -38.07 27.86
CA THR A 12 1.87 -37.87 28.83
C THR A 12 2.35 -37.26 30.16
N ARG A 13 1.45 -36.44 30.72
CA ARG A 13 1.37 -35.89 32.08
C ARG A 13 1.82 -36.83 33.21
N ARG A 14 2.42 -36.26 34.25
CA ARG A 14 2.25 -36.71 35.65
C ARG A 14 1.98 -35.53 36.58
N ASN A 15 0.89 -35.69 37.32
CA ASN A 15 0.43 -34.86 38.42
C ASN A 15 0.88 -35.52 39.73
N ARG A 16 1.42 -34.77 40.70
CA ARG A 16 1.46 -35.18 42.12
C ARG A 16 1.39 -33.95 43.03
N SER A 17 0.33 -33.97 43.84
CA SER A 17 0.00 -33.17 45.01
C SER A 17 0.97 -33.36 46.19
N GLY A 18 1.13 -32.32 47.01
CA GLY A 18 1.79 -32.37 48.31
C GLY A 18 1.46 -31.13 49.15
N THR A 19 1.00 -31.37 50.38
CA THR A 19 0.27 -30.49 51.30
C THR A 19 1.14 -29.61 52.21
N ALA A 20 0.57 -28.44 52.55
CA ALA A 20 0.61 -27.68 53.81
C ALA A 20 1.73 -27.88 54.85
N SER A 21 2.33 -26.78 55.31
CA SER A 21 2.43 -26.48 56.75
C SER A 21 2.72 -25.00 57.01
N ALA A 22 1.94 -24.42 57.93
CA ALA A 22 2.08 -23.08 58.46
C ALA A 22 3.09 -23.05 59.61
N ARG A 23 3.88 -21.98 59.73
CA ARG A 23 4.53 -21.59 60.99
C ARG A 23 4.45 -20.08 61.21
N ARG A 24 4.11 -19.75 62.45
CA ARG A 24 3.81 -18.43 63.01
C ARG A 24 5.07 -17.65 63.40
N ALA A 25 4.93 -16.32 63.31
CA ALA A 25 5.28 -15.26 64.25
C ALA A 25 6.71 -15.10 64.79
N ALA A 26 7.26 -13.88 64.60
CA ALA A 26 7.92 -13.14 65.67
C ALA A 26 7.74 -11.62 65.43
N LEU A 27 7.21 -10.94 66.45
CA LEU A 27 7.01 -9.51 66.58
C LEU A 27 8.32 -8.79 66.88
N LEU A 28 8.52 -7.59 66.33
CA LEU A 28 9.33 -6.54 66.95
C LEU A 28 8.55 -5.22 66.90
N ALA A 29 8.22 -4.73 68.10
CA ALA A 29 7.63 -3.43 68.35
C ALA A 29 8.73 -2.39 68.61
N GLY A 30 8.56 -1.19 68.08
CA GLY A 30 9.35 -0.01 68.39
C GLY A 30 8.59 1.25 67.94
N PRO A 31 8.36 2.25 68.80
CA PRO A 31 7.40 3.31 68.54
C PRO A 31 8.04 4.48 67.80
N LEU A 32 7.38 5.02 66.78
CA LEU A 32 7.69 6.34 66.25
C LEU A 32 6.39 7.15 66.14
N LEU A 33 6.07 7.82 67.24
CA LEU A 33 5.25 9.01 67.26
C LEU A 33 6.04 10.13 66.56
N LEU A 34 5.66 10.49 65.34
CA LEU A 34 5.97 11.82 64.80
C LEU A 34 4.88 12.27 63.83
N ALA A 35 4.00 13.12 64.36
CA ALA A 35 3.32 14.24 63.72
C ALA A 35 2.91 14.11 62.23
N MET A 36 1.64 13.74 62.01
CA MET A 36 0.87 14.26 60.88
C MET A 36 0.64 15.77 61.05
N SER A 37 1.60 16.58 60.63
CA SER A 37 1.44 18.03 60.44
C SER A 37 2.46 18.55 59.43
N VAL A 38 2.41 18.04 58.21
CA VAL A 38 3.08 18.67 57.07
C VAL A 38 2.19 18.48 55.84
N CYS A 39 1.27 19.42 55.58
CA CYS A 39 0.71 19.70 54.24
C CYS A 39 -0.01 21.07 54.13
N LEU A 40 0.18 22.00 55.08
CA LEU A 40 -0.30 23.39 54.97
C LEU A 40 0.76 24.38 54.44
N ALA A 41 1.90 23.88 53.96
CA ALA A 41 3.04 24.74 53.59
C ALA A 41 3.14 25.08 52.08
N GLY A 42 2.32 24.45 51.21
CA GLY A 42 2.46 24.56 49.76
C GLY A 42 1.87 25.83 49.12
N CYS A 43 0.86 26.46 49.72
CA CYS A 43 0.29 27.73 49.26
C CYS A 43 0.65 28.84 50.27
N ARG A 44 1.94 29.10 50.49
CA ARG A 44 2.35 30.35 51.17
C ARG A 44 2.32 31.49 50.15
N ARG A 45 1.67 32.60 50.53
CA ARG A 45 1.63 33.89 49.81
C ARG A 45 3.03 34.27 49.31
N GLY A 46 3.34 33.91 48.07
CA GLY A 46 4.52 34.37 47.34
C GLY A 46 4.15 35.63 46.59
N ALA A 47 4.76 36.75 46.97
CA ALA A 47 4.76 37.96 46.16
C ALA A 47 5.22 37.62 44.74
N ALA A 48 4.53 38.19 43.74
CA ALA A 48 4.97 38.12 42.35
C ALA A 48 6.40 38.68 42.24
N PRO A 49 7.32 38.04 41.51
CA PRO A 49 8.56 38.70 41.14
C PRO A 49 8.22 39.87 40.21
N ALA A 50 8.87 41.02 40.47
CA ALA A 50 8.78 42.20 39.62
C ALA A 50 9.17 41.83 38.18
N ALA A 51 8.36 42.25 37.21
CA ALA A 51 8.72 42.20 35.81
C ALA A 51 9.92 43.13 35.58
N ASP A 52 11.01 42.58 35.09
CA ASP A 52 12.17 43.32 34.63
C ASP A 52 11.81 43.96 33.28
N GLU A 53 11.82 45.29 33.22
CA GLU A 53 11.80 46.03 31.96
C GLU A 53 13.16 45.84 31.28
N GLN A 54 13.20 45.07 30.20
CA GLN A 54 14.26 45.16 29.19
C GLN A 54 13.81 44.60 27.84
N GLY A 55 13.88 45.46 26.82
CA GLY A 55 14.12 45.05 25.44
C GLY A 55 12.91 44.96 24.53
N GLY A 56 12.40 46.11 24.07
CA GLY A 56 11.54 46.17 22.90
C GLY A 56 12.29 45.71 21.65
N ILE A 57 11.72 44.72 20.94
CA ILE A 57 12.04 44.42 19.55
C ILE A 57 10.82 44.85 18.73
N ALA A 58 11.04 45.76 17.78
CA ALA A 58 10.01 46.24 16.87
C ALA A 58 9.50 45.10 15.96
N PRO A 59 8.20 44.99 15.69
CA PRO A 59 7.69 43.98 14.77
C PRO A 59 8.01 44.37 13.32
N SER A 60 8.66 43.45 12.59
CA SER A 60 8.77 43.53 11.14
C SER A 60 7.41 43.25 10.50
N GLU A 61 7.03 44.09 9.54
CA GLU A 61 5.81 44.01 8.76
C GLU A 61 5.69 42.68 7.99
N VAL A 62 4.71 41.86 8.35
CA VAL A 62 4.18 40.80 7.47
C VAL A 62 2.66 40.90 7.50
N ALA A 63 2.08 40.98 6.30
CA ALA A 63 0.70 41.35 6.03
C ALA A 63 -0.35 40.44 6.67
N ALA A 64 -1.38 41.06 7.25
CA ALA A 64 -2.56 40.41 7.83
C ALA A 64 -3.47 39.78 6.74
N PRO A 65 -3.98 38.55 6.92
CA PRO A 65 -5.11 38.06 6.14
C PRO A 65 -6.43 38.68 6.63
N ALA A 66 -7.42 38.65 5.73
CA ALA A 66 -8.65 39.43 5.76
C ALA A 66 -9.41 39.42 7.11
N SER A 67 -9.78 40.63 7.54
CA SER A 67 -10.62 40.95 8.69
C SER A 67 -11.94 40.17 8.66
N PHE A 68 -12.15 39.34 9.68
CA PHE A 68 -13.50 39.11 10.18
C PHE A 68 -13.95 40.40 10.85
N ALA A 69 -15.11 40.92 10.43
CA ALA A 69 -15.73 42.07 11.07
C ALA A 69 -15.96 41.74 12.55
N PRO A 70 -15.55 42.62 13.49
CA PRO A 70 -15.86 42.43 14.90
C PRO A 70 -17.37 42.47 15.05
N THR A 71 -17.97 41.38 15.53
CA THR A 71 -19.32 41.41 16.08
C THR A 71 -19.38 42.53 17.10
N ALA A 72 -20.35 43.42 16.95
CA ALA A 72 -20.59 44.51 17.89
C ALA A 72 -20.61 43.95 19.33
N PRO A 73 -19.97 44.65 20.29
CA PRO A 73 -20.03 44.23 21.69
C PRO A 73 -21.50 44.14 22.09
N ALA A 74 -21.87 43.02 22.75
CA ALA A 74 -23.18 42.92 23.36
C ALA A 74 -23.39 44.16 24.26
N PRO A 75 -24.60 44.74 24.28
CA PRO A 75 -24.89 45.85 25.19
C PRO A 75 -24.56 45.40 26.62
N PRO A 76 -24.04 46.30 27.47
CA PRO A 76 -23.79 45.97 28.86
C PRO A 76 -25.13 45.53 29.47
N VAL A 77 -25.21 44.27 29.85
CA VAL A 77 -26.34 43.79 30.65
C VAL A 77 -26.15 44.46 32.00
N GLU A 78 -26.99 45.45 32.32
CA GLU A 78 -27.05 45.99 33.67
C GLU A 78 -27.36 44.82 34.62
N SER A 79 -26.40 44.52 35.49
CA SER A 79 -26.54 43.47 36.49
C SER A 79 -27.70 43.85 37.42
N PRO A 80 -28.76 43.04 37.58
CA PRO A 80 -29.96 43.45 38.32
C PRO A 80 -29.77 43.61 39.84
N LEU A 81 -28.56 43.47 40.38
CA LEU A 81 -28.32 43.37 41.82
C LEU A 81 -27.29 44.40 42.29
N ALA A 82 -27.72 45.66 42.37
CA ALA A 82 -27.07 46.68 43.16
C ALA A 82 -27.63 46.63 44.60
N GLY A 83 -27.07 45.76 45.44
CA GLY A 83 -27.34 45.70 46.87
C GLY A 83 -26.53 44.60 47.55
N PRO A 84 -26.09 44.77 48.82
CA PRO A 84 -25.40 43.71 49.55
C PRO A 84 -26.42 42.61 49.86
N THR A 85 -26.50 41.60 49.00
CA THR A 85 -27.20 40.36 49.34
C THR A 85 -26.39 39.65 50.41
N ASP A 86 -26.99 39.34 51.56
CA ASP A 86 -26.46 38.36 52.50
C ASP A 86 -26.47 36.99 51.81
N PRO A 87 -25.34 36.50 51.29
CA PRO A 87 -25.31 35.25 50.58
C PRO A 87 -25.07 34.19 51.63
N SER A 88 -26.13 33.52 52.09
CA SER A 88 -25.96 32.26 52.81
C SER A 88 -25.19 31.24 51.96
N ASP A 89 -25.20 31.43 50.63
CA ASP A 89 -24.54 30.61 49.60
C ASP A 89 -24.35 31.43 48.29
N CYS A 90 -23.27 31.14 47.54
CA CYS A 90 -22.96 31.73 46.24
C CYS A 90 -23.90 31.27 45.10
N THR A 91 -24.46 30.06 45.20
CA THR A 91 -25.27 29.41 44.15
C THR A 91 -26.77 29.58 44.32
N ALA A 92 -27.22 30.33 45.33
CA ALA A 92 -28.63 30.67 45.51
C ALA A 92 -29.20 31.29 44.21
N ALA A 93 -30.44 30.91 43.88
CA ALA A 93 -31.08 31.05 42.57
C ALA A 93 -31.15 32.47 41.97
N ALA A 94 -30.72 33.50 42.70
CA ALA A 94 -30.62 34.88 42.23
C ALA A 94 -29.21 35.30 41.76
N CYS A 95 -28.14 34.56 42.09
CA CYS A 95 -26.76 35.00 41.82
C CYS A 95 -25.99 34.07 40.85
N HIS A 96 -25.70 32.81 41.24
CA HIS A 96 -24.96 31.85 40.40
C HIS A 96 -25.64 30.48 40.22
N GLY A 97 -26.94 30.38 40.48
CA GLY A 97 -27.67 29.10 40.38
C GLY A 97 -27.60 28.42 39.01
N SER A 98 -27.34 29.15 37.93
CA SER A 98 -27.12 28.57 36.59
C SER A 98 -25.84 27.75 36.45
N LEU A 99 -24.86 27.91 37.35
CA LEU A 99 -23.65 27.07 37.36
C LEU A 99 -23.98 25.63 37.77
N LEU A 100 -25.01 25.44 38.61
CA LEU A 100 -25.48 24.12 39.05
C LEU A 100 -26.37 23.41 38.01
N THR A 101 -26.66 24.04 36.88
CA THR A 101 -27.51 23.47 35.83
C THR A 101 -26.76 23.13 34.55
N ARG A 102 -25.44 23.34 34.49
CA ARG A 102 -24.61 22.98 33.33
C ARG A 102 -24.54 21.46 33.14
N ALA A 103 -24.32 21.01 31.91
CA ALA A 103 -24.32 19.56 31.59
C ALA A 103 -23.23 18.77 32.34
N SER A 104 -22.02 19.34 32.45
CA SER A 104 -20.90 18.80 33.21
C SER A 104 -20.60 19.73 34.37
N ILE A 105 -20.74 19.27 35.61
CA ILE A 105 -20.49 20.09 36.81
C ILE A 105 -19.35 19.47 37.61
N HIS A 106 -18.40 20.30 38.01
CA HIS A 106 -17.28 19.86 38.85
C HIS A 106 -17.79 19.55 40.25
N LEU A 107 -17.35 18.43 40.83
CA LEU A 107 -17.92 17.93 42.09
C LEU A 107 -17.79 18.93 43.26
N PRO A 108 -16.62 19.57 43.51
CA PRO A 108 -16.50 20.66 44.47
C PRO A 108 -17.49 21.83 44.25
N MET A 109 -17.88 22.10 43.01
CA MET A 109 -18.90 23.12 42.73
C MET A 109 -20.29 22.63 43.15
N LYS A 110 -20.64 21.40 42.76
CA LYS A 110 -21.91 20.77 43.13
C LYS A 110 -22.11 20.68 44.66
N ASP A 111 -21.03 20.47 45.39
CA ASP A 111 -21.04 20.32 46.85
C ASP A 111 -20.90 21.67 47.59
N GLY A 112 -20.79 22.79 46.86
CA GLY A 112 -20.68 24.13 47.44
C GLY A 112 -19.34 24.42 48.11
N GLU A 113 -18.30 23.64 47.82
CA GLU A 113 -16.95 23.75 48.39
C GLU A 113 -16.14 24.90 47.76
N CYS A 114 -16.74 26.09 47.70
CA CYS A 114 -16.15 27.26 47.05
C CYS A 114 -14.77 27.61 47.62
N THR A 115 -14.58 27.39 48.92
CA THR A 115 -13.32 27.69 49.64
C THR A 115 -12.18 26.73 49.35
N ALA A 116 -12.43 25.62 48.65
CA ALA A 116 -11.38 24.73 48.15
C ALA A 116 -10.54 25.41 47.05
N CYS A 117 -11.16 26.31 46.29
CA CYS A 117 -10.51 27.02 45.19
C CYS A 117 -10.37 28.52 45.43
N HIS A 118 -11.29 29.12 46.19
CA HIS A 118 -11.36 30.55 46.41
C HIS A 118 -11.06 30.95 47.86
N VAL A 119 -10.40 32.09 48.02
CA VAL A 119 -10.18 32.73 49.32
C VAL A 119 -11.00 34.02 49.37
N PRO A 120 -12.03 34.10 50.23
CA PRO A 120 -12.80 35.32 50.42
C PRO A 120 -11.89 36.45 50.91
N GLN A 121 -12.18 37.66 50.46
CA GLN A 121 -11.44 38.86 50.81
C GLN A 121 -12.28 39.76 51.72
N ASP A 122 -11.64 40.73 52.37
CA ASP A 122 -12.31 41.69 53.27
C ASP A 122 -13.35 42.57 52.54
N THR A 123 -13.31 42.60 51.20
CA THR A 123 -14.30 43.28 50.37
C THR A 123 -15.46 42.33 50.04
N PRO A 124 -16.73 42.75 50.23
CA PRO A 124 -17.89 41.94 49.87
C PRO A 124 -17.83 41.45 48.43
N HIS A 125 -18.18 40.18 48.21
CA HIS A 125 -18.26 39.56 46.88
C HIS A 125 -16.94 39.54 46.09
N ARG A 126 -15.79 39.60 46.78
CA ARG A 126 -14.46 39.49 46.18
C ARG A 126 -13.78 38.21 46.64
N PHE A 127 -13.38 37.39 45.67
CA PHE A 127 -12.77 36.07 45.89
C PHE A 127 -11.52 35.93 45.03
N GLU A 128 -10.37 35.66 45.64
CA GLU A 128 -9.14 35.35 44.91
C GLU A 128 -8.93 33.84 44.83
N LEU A 129 -8.14 33.35 43.87
CA LEU A 129 -7.79 31.93 43.83
C LEU A 129 -6.81 31.61 44.97
N ALA A 130 -7.02 30.49 45.66
CA ALA A 130 -6.14 30.02 46.73
C ALA A 130 -4.71 29.77 46.24
N CYS A 131 -4.57 29.36 44.99
CA CYS A 131 -3.30 29.16 44.29
C CYS A 131 -3.53 29.41 42.78
N ARG A 132 -2.48 29.75 42.01
CA ARG A 132 -2.61 29.93 40.55
C ARG A 132 -2.67 28.58 39.83
N ASP A 133 -3.33 28.56 38.68
CA ASP A 133 -3.31 27.45 37.72
C ASP A 133 -1.86 27.21 37.22
N PRO A 134 -1.37 25.96 37.08
CA PRO A 134 -2.03 24.66 37.35
C PRO A 134 -1.98 24.16 38.79
N GLN A 135 -1.24 24.83 39.68
CA GLN A 135 -0.99 24.34 41.05
C GLN A 135 -2.26 24.18 41.87
N LEU A 136 -3.26 25.03 41.67
CA LEU A 136 -4.57 24.89 42.31
C LEU A 136 -5.22 23.55 42.01
N CYS A 137 -5.24 23.18 40.73
CA CYS A 137 -5.90 21.98 40.22
C CYS A 137 -5.12 20.72 40.62
N LEU A 138 -3.78 20.78 40.56
CA LEU A 138 -2.88 19.66 40.86
C LEU A 138 -2.85 19.27 42.34
N HIS A 139 -3.41 20.09 43.23
CA HIS A 139 -3.57 19.71 44.64
C HIS A 139 -4.44 18.46 44.79
N CYS A 140 -5.53 18.38 44.00
CA CYS A 140 -6.41 17.21 43.96
C CYS A 140 -6.13 16.31 42.75
N HIS A 141 -5.73 16.88 41.61
CA HIS A 141 -5.44 16.14 40.37
C HIS A 141 -3.94 15.85 40.18
N SER A 142 -3.28 15.42 41.25
CA SER A 142 -1.82 15.26 41.32
C SER A 142 -1.21 14.26 40.32
N ALA A 143 -2.02 13.35 39.78
CA ALA A 143 -1.58 12.39 38.77
C ALA A 143 -1.43 13.01 37.36
N VAL A 144 -2.09 14.14 37.09
CA VAL A 144 -2.09 14.78 35.76
C VAL A 144 -0.74 15.47 35.49
N GLY A 145 -0.22 15.33 34.27
CA GLY A 145 1.04 15.96 33.87
C GLY A 145 2.29 15.37 34.52
N SER A 146 2.19 14.16 35.10
CA SER A 146 3.31 13.44 35.73
C SER A 146 4.09 12.54 34.76
N ARG A 147 3.58 12.36 33.54
CA ARG A 147 4.20 11.50 32.52
C ARG A 147 5.37 12.18 31.81
N PRO A 148 6.30 11.42 31.22
CA PRO A 148 7.50 11.95 30.55
C PRO A 148 7.20 12.99 29.46
N HIS A 149 6.13 12.80 28.69
CA HIS A 149 5.71 13.74 27.65
C HIS A 149 4.42 14.43 28.08
N VAL A 150 4.55 15.61 28.66
CA VAL A 150 3.41 16.46 29.06
C VAL A 150 2.99 17.34 27.89
N HIS A 151 1.68 17.51 27.70
CA HIS A 151 1.18 18.46 26.71
C HIS A 151 1.64 19.87 27.04
N GLU A 152 2.32 20.56 26.11
CA GLU A 152 2.97 21.84 26.36
C GLU A 152 2.01 22.96 26.80
N ALA A 153 0.73 22.86 26.43
CA ALA A 153 -0.28 23.79 26.93
C ALA A 153 -0.47 23.72 28.46
N LEU A 154 -0.17 22.59 29.12
CA LEU A 154 -0.37 22.48 30.57
C LEU A 154 0.57 23.42 31.35
N PRO A 155 1.91 23.40 31.18
CA PRO A 155 2.78 24.36 31.87
C PRO A 155 2.66 25.80 31.35
N ARG A 156 2.24 26.02 30.09
CA ARG A 156 2.18 27.36 29.49
C ARG A 156 0.86 28.10 29.71
N HIS A 157 -0.25 27.39 29.61
CA HIS A 157 -1.61 27.96 29.63
C HIS A 157 -2.47 27.39 30.76
N GLY A 158 -2.00 26.36 31.45
CA GLY A 158 -2.67 25.77 32.60
C GLY A 158 -3.93 24.97 32.24
N CYS A 159 -4.63 24.48 33.26
CA CYS A 159 -5.83 23.66 33.11
C CYS A 159 -7.00 24.48 32.51
N LEU A 160 -7.07 25.77 32.83
CA LEU A 160 -8.18 26.65 32.43
C LEU A 160 -8.19 26.96 30.93
N ALA A 161 -7.10 26.67 30.21
CA ALA A 161 -7.04 26.76 28.76
C ALA A 161 -8.07 25.83 28.07
N CYS A 162 -8.37 24.69 28.71
CA CYS A 162 -9.27 23.68 28.19
C CYS A 162 -10.48 23.43 29.08
N HIS A 163 -10.37 23.64 30.40
CA HIS A 163 -11.43 23.30 31.36
C HIS A 163 -12.10 24.53 31.98
N ASP A 164 -13.40 24.43 32.26
CA ASP A 164 -14.15 25.35 33.13
C ASP A 164 -14.49 24.64 34.45
N PRO A 165 -13.79 24.95 35.55
CA PRO A 165 -13.93 24.24 36.83
C PRO A 165 -15.24 24.55 37.55
N HIS A 166 -16.01 25.56 37.12
CA HIS A 166 -17.36 25.78 37.67
C HIS A 166 -18.39 24.82 37.07
N GLY A 167 -18.13 24.33 35.86
CA GLY A 167 -19.03 23.50 35.08
C GLY A 167 -18.97 23.92 33.61
N SER A 168 -19.32 23.05 32.68
CA SER A 168 -19.41 23.39 31.26
C SER A 168 -20.47 22.59 30.55
N GLU A 169 -20.81 23.01 29.34
CA GLU A 169 -21.67 22.22 28.44
C GLU A 169 -20.90 21.06 27.78
N GLY A 170 -19.57 21.15 27.72
CA GLY A 170 -18.71 20.08 27.24
C GLY A 170 -18.53 18.98 28.27
N ALA A 171 -18.44 17.73 27.82
CA ALA A 171 -18.08 16.62 28.70
C ALA A 171 -16.72 16.88 29.39
N ASN A 172 -16.52 16.33 30.58
CA ASN A 172 -15.28 16.46 31.36
C ASN A 172 -14.85 17.93 31.57
N LEU A 173 -15.83 18.82 31.74
CA LEU A 173 -15.62 20.25 32.00
C LEU A 173 -14.92 20.99 30.88
N LEU A 174 -14.92 20.47 29.65
CA LEU A 174 -14.31 21.17 28.53
C LEU A 174 -15.03 22.50 28.26
N ASN A 175 -14.25 23.57 28.08
CA ASN A 175 -14.76 24.92 27.84
C ASN A 175 -15.34 25.11 26.43
N ARG A 176 -15.38 24.05 25.62
CA ARG A 176 -16.01 23.96 24.31
C ARG A 176 -16.86 22.68 24.23
N ALA A 177 -17.73 22.60 23.25
CA ALA A 177 -18.75 21.54 23.15
C ALA A 177 -18.19 20.11 23.00
N GLY A 178 -16.88 19.91 22.78
CA GLY A 178 -16.27 18.59 22.68
C GLY A 178 -14.76 18.62 22.49
N VAL A 179 -14.16 17.43 22.50
CA VAL A 179 -12.70 17.23 22.36
C VAL A 179 -12.19 17.83 21.06
N GLU A 180 -12.84 17.54 19.92
CA GLU A 180 -12.44 18.07 18.61
C GLU A 180 -12.34 19.60 18.61
N LEU A 181 -13.42 20.30 19.00
CA LEU A 181 -13.43 21.77 19.02
C LEU A 181 -12.43 22.36 20.02
N THR A 182 -12.14 21.63 21.09
CA THR A 182 -11.10 22.01 22.07
C THR A 182 -9.72 21.96 21.43
N CYS A 183 -9.38 20.84 20.79
CA CYS A 183 -8.07 20.63 20.18
C CYS A 183 -7.85 21.50 18.93
N LEU A 184 -8.84 21.54 18.02
CA LEU A 184 -8.73 22.26 16.74
C LEU A 184 -8.70 23.79 16.90
N ALA A 185 -9.06 24.32 18.07
CA ALA A 185 -8.91 25.74 18.36
C ALA A 185 -7.43 26.21 18.29
N CYS A 186 -6.49 25.29 18.56
CA CYS A 186 -5.05 25.58 18.52
C CYS A 186 -4.28 24.67 17.54
N HIS A 187 -4.78 23.45 17.26
CA HIS A 187 -4.17 22.49 16.35
C HIS A 187 -4.99 22.34 15.06
N PRO A 188 -4.97 23.35 14.16
CA PRO A 188 -5.70 23.25 12.91
C PRO A 188 -5.14 22.10 12.06
N VAL A 189 -6.01 21.19 11.66
CA VAL A 189 -5.69 20.09 10.75
C VAL A 189 -6.51 20.29 9.49
N GLU A 190 -5.83 20.35 8.34
CA GLU A 190 -6.52 20.44 7.05
C GLU A 190 -7.33 19.18 6.80
N ARG A 191 -8.57 19.34 6.32
CA ARG A 191 -9.46 18.23 5.99
C ARG A 191 -9.40 17.96 4.50
N HIS A 192 -8.77 16.85 4.14
CA HIS A 192 -8.69 16.38 2.75
C HIS A 192 -9.75 15.31 2.43
N ALA A 193 -9.73 14.80 1.19
CA ALA A 193 -10.70 13.84 0.67
C ALA A 193 -10.72 12.49 1.43
N TYR A 194 -9.58 12.07 1.97
CA TYR A 194 -9.48 10.85 2.77
C TYR A 194 -9.14 11.22 4.20
N LEU A 195 -10.02 10.81 5.13
CA LEU A 195 -9.92 11.11 6.55
C LEU A 195 -9.83 9.80 7.32
N HIS A 196 -9.05 9.81 8.40
CA HIS A 196 -8.99 8.67 9.30
C HIS A 196 -10.26 8.61 10.17
N GLY A 197 -10.82 7.41 10.37
CA GLY A 197 -12.12 7.23 11.06
C GLY A 197 -12.22 7.94 12.41
N PRO A 198 -11.28 7.71 13.36
CA PRO A 198 -11.26 8.41 14.65
C PRO A 198 -11.20 9.94 14.52
N PHE A 199 -10.46 10.45 13.53
CA PHE A 199 -10.39 11.89 13.27
C PHE A 199 -11.72 12.47 12.77
N VAL A 200 -12.44 11.74 11.90
CA VAL A 200 -13.78 12.15 11.45
C VAL A 200 -14.76 12.28 12.61
N LEU A 201 -14.65 11.37 13.59
CA LEU A 201 -15.52 11.33 14.77
C LEU A 201 -15.11 12.31 15.87
N GLY A 202 -14.02 13.05 15.69
CA GLY A 202 -13.50 13.95 16.72
C GLY A 202 -12.90 13.23 17.93
N GLU A 203 -12.56 11.95 17.78
CA GLU A 203 -12.02 11.09 18.84
C GLU A 203 -10.50 11.25 18.98
N CYS A 204 -10.03 12.49 19.15
CA CYS A 204 -8.59 12.78 19.30
C CYS A 204 -7.96 11.95 20.44
N THR A 205 -8.75 11.68 21.49
CA THR A 205 -8.34 10.90 22.67
C THR A 205 -8.22 9.40 22.44
N ALA A 206 -8.65 8.88 21.28
CA ALA A 206 -8.37 7.50 20.89
C ALA A 206 -6.88 7.29 20.59
N CYS A 207 -6.19 8.36 20.17
CA CYS A 207 -4.78 8.34 19.81
C CYS A 207 -3.91 9.14 20.77
N HIS A 208 -4.38 10.28 21.27
CA HIS A 208 -3.60 11.20 22.09
C HIS A 208 -4.09 11.28 23.53
N ASP A 209 -3.19 11.33 24.50
CA ASP A 209 -3.51 11.78 25.86
C ASP A 209 -3.34 13.31 25.92
N PRO A 210 -4.42 14.09 26.10
CA PRO A 210 -4.37 15.56 26.04
C PRO A 210 -3.61 16.19 27.21
N HIS A 211 -3.33 15.42 28.28
CA HIS A 211 -2.55 15.91 29.42
C HIS A 211 -1.08 15.49 29.33
N GLY A 212 -0.85 14.24 28.93
CA GLY A 212 0.51 13.72 28.78
C GLY A 212 0.55 12.20 28.64
N SER A 213 1.55 11.69 27.93
CA SER A 213 1.73 10.25 27.68
C SER A 213 3.17 9.81 27.97
N ASP A 214 3.38 8.49 28.04
CA ASP A 214 4.73 7.91 28.11
C ASP A 214 5.44 7.89 26.74
N ASN A 215 4.74 8.29 25.67
CA ASN A 215 5.22 8.24 24.30
C ASN A 215 5.31 9.65 23.67
N PRO A 216 6.24 9.86 22.72
CA PRO A 216 6.27 11.07 21.89
C PRO A 216 4.95 11.28 21.13
N GLY A 217 4.63 12.54 20.81
CA GLY A 217 3.36 12.89 20.16
C GLY A 217 2.14 12.67 21.06
N LEU A 218 2.35 12.43 22.36
CA LEU A 218 1.29 12.16 23.34
C LEU A 218 0.49 10.89 23.03
N LEU A 219 1.09 9.92 22.32
CA LEU A 219 0.39 8.72 21.88
C LEU A 219 0.01 7.77 23.03
N VAL A 220 -1.20 7.23 22.97
CA VAL A 220 -1.66 6.18 23.91
C VAL A 220 -1.33 4.79 23.37
N GLY A 221 -1.06 3.82 24.26
CA GLY A 221 -0.91 2.42 23.84
C GLY A 221 0.39 2.06 23.10
N GLY A 222 1.34 2.98 22.95
CA GLY A 222 2.68 2.70 22.42
C GLY A 222 3.28 3.88 21.68
N ALA A 223 4.59 3.84 21.42
CA ALA A 223 5.27 4.83 20.58
C ALA A 223 5.26 4.39 19.12
N GLY A 224 5.14 5.34 18.20
CA GLY A 224 5.17 5.09 16.75
C GLY A 224 4.20 4.00 16.33
N ASP A 225 4.71 2.96 15.68
CA ASP A 225 3.93 1.86 15.12
C ASP A 225 3.15 1.04 16.14
N GLU A 226 3.67 0.93 17.37
CA GLU A 226 2.99 0.17 18.43
C GLU A 226 1.62 0.79 18.74
N HIS A 227 1.49 2.13 18.66
CA HIS A 227 0.19 2.78 18.74
C HIS A 227 -0.74 2.31 17.62
N CYS A 228 -0.27 2.34 16.37
CA CYS A 228 -1.06 1.93 15.21
C CYS A 228 -1.54 0.48 15.33
N PHE A 229 -0.70 -0.41 15.87
CA PHE A 229 -1.03 -1.83 16.03
C PHE A 229 -2.04 -2.14 17.14
N THR A 230 -2.36 -1.19 18.03
CA THR A 230 -3.47 -1.34 18.99
C THR A 230 -4.80 -1.61 18.27
N CYS A 231 -4.99 -1.02 17.08
CA CYS A 231 -6.17 -1.21 16.24
C CYS A 231 -5.84 -1.98 14.95
N HIS A 232 -4.69 -1.73 14.33
CA HIS A 232 -4.26 -2.35 13.07
C HIS A 232 -3.36 -3.58 13.26
N GLY A 233 -3.57 -4.37 14.32
CA GLY A 233 -2.73 -5.54 14.65
C GLY A 233 -2.65 -6.62 13.56
N GLN A 234 -3.59 -6.66 12.62
CA GLN A 234 -3.48 -7.51 11.42
C GLN A 234 -2.33 -7.12 10.49
N ARG A 235 -1.84 -5.87 10.55
CA ARG A 235 -0.68 -5.40 9.77
C ARG A 235 0.65 -5.81 10.40
N ARG A 236 0.66 -6.01 11.72
CA ARG A 236 1.83 -6.50 12.47
C ARG A 236 2.20 -7.92 12.06
N ARG A 237 1.20 -8.81 11.93
CA ARG A 237 1.43 -10.24 11.65
C ARG A 237 2.13 -10.52 10.33
N PRO A 238 1.74 -9.96 9.17
CA PRO A 238 2.48 -10.14 7.92
C PRO A 238 3.92 -9.62 7.99
N ALA A 239 4.16 -8.50 8.67
CA ALA A 239 5.51 -7.96 8.86
C ALA A 239 6.38 -8.92 9.70
N ASP A 240 5.82 -9.53 10.73
CA ASP A 240 6.51 -10.51 11.58
C ASP A 240 6.69 -11.87 10.88
N ALA A 241 5.68 -12.32 10.11
CA ALA A 241 5.60 -13.68 9.58
C ALA A 241 6.40 -13.91 8.29
N SER A 242 6.54 -12.89 7.43
CA SER A 242 7.29 -13.00 6.18
C SER A 242 8.81 -12.98 6.39
N GLY A 243 9.26 -12.56 7.58
CA GLY A 243 10.68 -12.38 7.90
C GLY A 243 11.38 -11.28 7.11
N LYS A 244 10.66 -10.57 6.22
CA LYS A 244 11.18 -9.52 5.33
C LYS A 244 10.11 -8.45 5.09
N PRO A 245 9.75 -7.64 6.09
CA PRO A 245 8.94 -6.45 5.84
C PRO A 245 9.67 -5.53 4.85
N HIS A 246 8.91 -4.76 4.08
CA HIS A 246 9.50 -3.71 3.25
C HIS A 246 10.30 -2.77 4.16
N GLU A 247 11.58 -2.55 3.85
CA GLU A 247 12.50 -1.81 4.74
C GLU A 247 11.93 -0.48 5.26
N PRO A 248 11.23 0.34 4.44
CA PRO A 248 10.56 1.54 4.91
C PRO A 248 9.57 1.37 6.06
N MET A 249 9.03 0.17 6.30
CA MET A 249 8.22 -0.09 7.50
C MET A 249 9.01 0.13 8.80
N ALA A 250 10.31 -0.12 8.80
CA ALA A 250 11.16 0.14 9.97
C ALA A 250 11.30 1.64 10.29
N ARG A 251 10.92 2.52 9.36
CA ARG A 251 10.92 3.98 9.53
C ARG A 251 9.62 4.52 10.14
N GLY A 252 8.66 3.64 10.43
CA GLY A 252 7.36 4.00 10.96
C GLY A 252 6.25 4.05 9.89
N CYS A 253 5.02 3.78 10.30
CA CYS A 253 3.82 3.86 9.46
C CYS A 253 3.62 5.27 8.90
N ASP A 254 3.99 6.29 9.68
CA ASP A 254 3.91 7.71 9.35
C ASP A 254 4.94 8.17 8.32
N ALA A 255 5.94 7.33 7.99
CA ALA A 255 6.84 7.60 6.87
C ALA A 255 6.10 7.62 5.52
N CYS A 256 4.96 6.92 5.43
CA CYS A 256 4.13 6.85 4.23
C CYS A 256 2.70 7.36 4.48
N HIS A 257 2.18 7.21 5.70
CA HIS A 257 0.81 7.56 6.05
C HIS A 257 0.72 8.88 6.82
N VAL A 258 -0.37 9.61 6.61
CA VAL A 258 -0.75 10.81 7.37
C VAL A 258 -1.95 10.45 8.25
N PRO A 259 -1.76 10.26 9.57
CA PRO A 259 -2.77 9.63 10.44
C PRO A 259 -4.11 10.38 10.61
N HIS A 260 -4.18 11.66 10.23
CA HIS A 260 -5.41 12.45 10.34
C HIS A 260 -6.18 12.50 9.01
N SER A 261 -5.54 13.02 7.96
CA SER A 261 -6.16 13.24 6.67
C SER A 261 -5.11 13.28 5.55
N SER A 262 -5.52 12.96 4.32
CA SER A 262 -4.68 13.09 3.13
C SER A 262 -5.53 13.27 1.86
N PRO A 263 -5.03 14.00 0.84
CA PRO A 263 -5.65 13.98 -0.49
C PRO A 263 -5.53 12.62 -1.19
N ASN A 264 -4.67 11.73 -0.71
CA ASN A 264 -4.36 10.44 -1.32
C ASN A 264 -5.03 9.28 -0.59
N ARG A 265 -5.59 8.34 -1.37
CA ARG A 265 -6.29 7.16 -0.85
C ARG A 265 -5.38 6.34 0.04
N GLY A 266 -5.92 5.87 1.16
CA GLY A 266 -5.15 5.11 2.15
C GLY A 266 -4.30 6.01 3.03
N LEU A 267 -4.64 7.30 3.13
CA LEU A 267 -3.95 8.28 3.95
C LEU A 267 -2.49 8.47 3.55
N LEU A 268 -2.13 8.34 2.27
CA LEU A 268 -0.72 8.42 1.86
C LEU A 268 -0.20 9.87 1.82
N ALA A 269 1.05 10.12 2.19
CA ALA A 269 1.64 11.45 2.13
C ALA A 269 1.70 12.02 0.69
N SER A 270 1.80 11.14 -0.31
CA SER A 270 1.87 11.48 -1.73
C SER A 270 1.11 10.45 -2.58
N PRO A 271 0.82 10.73 -3.86
CA PRO A 271 0.34 9.72 -4.80
C PRO A 271 1.27 8.50 -4.83
N VAL A 272 0.71 7.32 -5.08
CA VAL A 272 1.42 6.02 -4.97
C VAL A 272 2.71 6.01 -5.78
N GLU A 273 2.67 6.46 -7.03
CA GLU A 273 3.81 6.52 -7.93
C GLU A 273 4.92 7.43 -7.37
N THR A 274 4.57 8.63 -6.95
CA THR A 274 5.51 9.61 -6.40
C THR A 274 6.15 9.09 -5.11
N LEU A 275 5.34 8.44 -4.26
CA LEU A 275 5.83 7.87 -3.01
C LEU A 275 6.82 6.73 -3.28
N CYS A 276 6.48 5.80 -4.17
CA CYS A 276 7.34 4.69 -4.53
C CYS A 276 8.63 5.18 -5.22
N PHE A 277 8.51 6.08 -6.20
CA PHE A 277 9.63 6.57 -7.00
C PHE A 277 10.63 7.40 -6.19
N SER A 278 10.20 8.01 -5.07
CA SER A 278 11.11 8.70 -4.15
C SER A 278 12.25 7.80 -3.63
N CYS A 279 12.02 6.48 -3.58
CA CYS A 279 13.02 5.48 -3.20
C CYS A 279 13.37 4.49 -4.33
N HIS A 280 12.55 4.40 -5.38
CA HIS A 280 12.74 3.49 -6.53
C HIS A 280 12.93 4.24 -7.87
N PRO A 281 13.98 5.07 -8.01
CA PRO A 281 14.18 5.90 -9.22
C PRO A 281 14.50 5.08 -10.47
N ASP A 282 15.07 3.88 -10.34
CA ASP A 282 15.34 3.00 -11.49
C ASP A 282 14.03 2.48 -12.11
N VAL A 283 13.03 2.18 -11.27
CA VAL A 283 11.70 1.79 -11.74
C VAL A 283 10.99 2.97 -12.37
N GLU A 284 11.09 4.16 -11.76
CA GLU A 284 10.59 5.41 -12.36
C GLU A 284 11.14 5.62 -13.77
N LYS A 285 12.46 5.58 -13.91
CA LYS A 285 13.14 5.75 -15.20
C LYS A 285 12.69 4.71 -16.21
N LYS A 286 12.53 3.45 -15.78
CA LYS A 286 12.07 2.36 -16.64
C LYS A 286 10.65 2.61 -17.15
N VAL A 287 9.72 2.96 -16.26
CA VAL A 287 8.33 3.25 -16.64
C VAL A 287 8.26 4.47 -17.55
N ALA A 288 9.02 5.53 -17.23
CA ALA A 288 9.01 6.78 -17.98
C ALA A 288 9.62 6.66 -19.40
N THR A 289 10.54 5.71 -19.61
CA THR A 289 11.24 5.52 -20.89
C THR A 289 10.78 4.28 -21.65
N ALA A 290 9.73 3.60 -21.19
CA ALA A 290 9.20 2.41 -21.84
C ALA A 290 8.48 2.75 -23.14
N ASP A 291 8.92 2.15 -24.26
CA ASP A 291 8.19 2.24 -25.54
C ASP A 291 6.83 1.52 -25.45
N THR A 292 6.76 0.46 -24.63
CA THR A 292 5.55 -0.27 -24.29
C THR A 292 5.41 -0.32 -22.76
N PRO A 293 4.75 0.66 -22.14
CA PRO A 293 4.49 0.63 -20.70
C PRO A 293 3.35 -0.34 -20.38
N HIS A 294 3.41 -0.96 -19.20
CA HIS A 294 2.31 -1.79 -18.74
C HIS A 294 1.16 -0.90 -18.23
N GLY A 295 -0.06 -1.04 -18.78
CA GLY A 295 -1.20 -0.22 -18.38
C GLY A 295 -1.49 -0.23 -16.87
N ALA A 296 -1.20 -1.35 -16.19
CA ALA A 296 -1.40 -1.49 -14.74
C ALA A 296 -0.49 -0.58 -13.90
N VAL A 297 0.65 -0.11 -14.41
CA VAL A 297 1.51 0.85 -13.69
C VAL A 297 1.07 2.31 -13.94
N LEU A 298 0.24 2.53 -14.95
CA LEU A 298 -0.21 3.86 -15.38
C LEU A 298 -1.61 4.24 -14.89
N ALA A 299 -2.42 3.27 -14.48
CA ALA A 299 -3.82 3.49 -14.12
C ALA A 299 -4.21 2.85 -12.78
N GLY A 300 -5.31 3.34 -12.20
CA GLY A 300 -5.91 2.76 -11.01
C GLY A 300 -5.00 2.82 -9.79
N ARG A 301 -4.77 1.65 -9.16
CA ARG A 301 -3.92 1.48 -7.97
C ARG A 301 -2.43 1.42 -8.30
N ARG A 302 -2.06 1.51 -9.59
CA ARG A 302 -0.66 1.51 -10.06
C ARG A 302 0.17 0.37 -9.45
N CYS A 303 1.31 0.69 -8.83
CA CYS A 303 2.20 -0.23 -8.13
C CYS A 303 1.46 -1.15 -7.15
N ALA A 304 0.46 -0.60 -6.44
CA ALA A 304 -0.32 -1.33 -5.43
C ALA A 304 -1.39 -2.26 -6.02
N HIS A 305 -1.47 -2.43 -7.35
CA HIS A 305 -2.16 -3.56 -7.97
C HIS A 305 -1.38 -4.86 -7.74
N CYS A 306 -0.05 -4.80 -7.88
CA CYS A 306 0.83 -5.98 -7.87
C CYS A 306 1.55 -6.16 -6.53
N HIS A 307 1.92 -5.06 -5.87
CA HIS A 307 2.71 -5.08 -4.64
C HIS A 307 1.87 -4.81 -3.39
N ASP A 308 2.26 -5.43 -2.27
CA ASP A 308 1.89 -4.98 -0.92
C ASP A 308 3.09 -4.28 -0.29
N SER A 309 3.01 -2.96 -0.12
CA SER A 309 4.11 -2.12 0.35
C SER A 309 4.46 -2.31 1.83
N HIS A 310 3.69 -3.10 2.57
CA HIS A 310 3.98 -3.40 3.97
C HIS A 310 4.88 -4.63 4.06
N ALA A 311 4.38 -5.79 3.67
CA ALA A 311 5.10 -7.03 3.85
C ALA A 311 4.83 -8.03 2.73
N ASP A 312 5.86 -8.82 2.48
CA ASP A 312 5.89 -9.92 1.53
C ASP A 312 4.84 -10.99 1.88
N MET A 313 3.98 -11.33 0.91
CA MET A 313 3.28 -12.63 0.87
C MET A 313 3.81 -13.52 -0.28
N GLY A 314 4.65 -12.97 -1.17
CA GLY A 314 5.46 -13.63 -2.20
C GLY A 314 6.68 -12.76 -2.60
N GLU A 315 7.68 -13.36 -3.27
CA GLU A 315 8.96 -12.73 -3.64
C GLU A 315 8.77 -11.33 -4.28
N TYR A 316 9.61 -10.36 -3.94
CA TYR A 316 9.51 -8.95 -4.38
C TYR A 316 8.24 -8.20 -3.90
N LEU A 317 7.73 -8.55 -2.71
CA LEU A 317 6.54 -7.90 -2.11
C LEU A 317 5.29 -8.05 -2.98
N LEU A 318 5.20 -9.12 -3.77
CA LEU A 318 4.00 -9.40 -4.54
C LEU A 318 2.85 -9.75 -3.59
N ARG A 319 1.63 -9.33 -3.96
CA ARG A 319 0.43 -9.59 -3.14
C ARG A 319 0.09 -11.08 -3.03
N THR A 320 0.55 -11.89 -3.97
CA THR A 320 0.35 -13.34 -4.10
C THR A 320 1.34 -13.88 -5.14
N ASP A 321 1.32 -15.18 -5.44
CA ASP A 321 2.18 -15.77 -6.47
C ASP A 321 1.89 -15.17 -7.87
N GLU A 322 2.89 -15.19 -8.76
CA GLU A 322 2.78 -14.55 -10.07
C GLU A 322 1.59 -15.06 -10.90
N THR A 323 1.32 -16.36 -10.88
CA THR A 323 0.23 -16.93 -11.69
C THR A 323 -1.12 -16.42 -11.21
N THR A 324 -1.38 -16.50 -9.91
CA THR A 324 -2.62 -15.97 -9.31
C THR A 324 -2.73 -14.46 -9.53
N LEU A 325 -1.62 -13.72 -9.38
CA LEU A 325 -1.60 -12.27 -9.54
C LEU A 325 -1.92 -11.86 -10.98
N CYS A 326 -1.20 -12.41 -11.95
CA CYS A 326 -1.36 -12.10 -13.36
C CYS A 326 -2.74 -12.52 -13.87
N LEU A 327 -3.18 -13.76 -13.56
CA LEU A 327 -4.49 -14.26 -13.99
C LEU A 327 -5.67 -13.60 -13.24
N GLY A 328 -5.42 -12.82 -12.19
CA GLY A 328 -6.41 -11.97 -11.57
C GLY A 328 -6.96 -10.89 -12.52
N CYS A 329 -6.14 -10.43 -13.47
CA CYS A 329 -6.55 -9.48 -14.51
C CYS A 329 -6.50 -10.11 -15.92
N HIS A 330 -5.48 -10.90 -16.21
CA HIS A 330 -5.27 -11.54 -17.52
C HIS A 330 -6.01 -12.88 -17.69
N GLY A 331 -6.74 -13.34 -16.67
CA GLY A 331 -7.57 -14.54 -16.77
C GLY A 331 -8.94 -14.32 -17.43
N ALA A 332 -9.05 -13.27 -18.22
CA ALA A 332 -10.17 -12.90 -19.09
C ALA A 332 -9.61 -12.02 -20.23
N ALA A 333 -10.34 -11.90 -21.33
CA ALA A 333 -9.95 -11.00 -22.40
C ALA A 333 -10.02 -9.53 -21.93
N ILE A 334 -8.96 -8.77 -22.17
CA ILE A 334 -8.87 -7.36 -21.79
C ILE A 334 -8.49 -6.50 -22.99
N VAL A 335 -9.04 -5.29 -23.07
CA VAL A 335 -8.63 -4.29 -24.05
C VAL A 335 -7.49 -3.48 -23.43
N ALA A 336 -6.30 -3.55 -24.03
CA ALA A 336 -5.17 -2.78 -23.55
C ALA A 336 -5.32 -1.29 -23.92
N THR A 337 -4.45 -0.46 -23.37
CA THR A 337 -4.46 1.00 -23.58
C THR A 337 -4.23 1.41 -25.04
N ASP A 338 -3.59 0.56 -25.84
CA ASP A 338 -3.38 0.75 -27.28
C ASP A 338 -4.54 0.22 -28.14
N GLY A 339 -5.65 -0.22 -27.52
CA GLY A 339 -6.83 -0.77 -28.20
C GLY A 339 -6.71 -2.24 -28.61
N ARG A 340 -5.55 -2.89 -28.41
CA ARG A 340 -5.40 -4.32 -28.70
C ARG A 340 -6.23 -5.16 -27.73
N THR A 341 -6.74 -6.29 -28.19
CA THR A 341 -7.28 -7.33 -27.29
C THR A 341 -6.15 -8.23 -26.83
N ILE A 342 -5.92 -8.28 -25.52
CA ILE A 342 -5.12 -9.32 -24.87
C ILE A 342 -6.07 -10.49 -24.59
N PRO A 343 -5.75 -11.72 -25.03
CA PRO A 343 -6.63 -12.87 -24.87
C PRO A 343 -6.77 -13.25 -23.39
N ASP A 344 -7.80 -14.03 -23.10
CA ASP A 344 -7.93 -14.72 -21.81
C ASP A 344 -6.79 -15.73 -21.64
N MET A 345 -5.80 -15.36 -20.84
CA MET A 345 -4.65 -16.21 -20.59
C MET A 345 -5.01 -17.45 -19.76
N ARG A 346 -6.08 -17.43 -18.96
CA ARG A 346 -6.52 -18.64 -18.26
C ARG A 346 -7.00 -19.67 -19.29
N ALA A 347 -7.75 -19.26 -20.29
CA ALA A 347 -8.18 -20.14 -21.38
C ALA A 347 -7.01 -20.61 -22.26
N VAL A 348 -5.98 -19.78 -22.45
CA VAL A 348 -4.77 -20.18 -23.19
C VAL A 348 -4.01 -21.29 -22.45
N LEU A 349 -3.87 -21.18 -21.13
CA LEU A 349 -3.07 -22.08 -20.30
C LEU A 349 -3.82 -23.37 -19.90
N THR A 350 -5.14 -23.30 -19.69
CA THR A 350 -5.90 -24.44 -19.14
C THR A 350 -6.00 -25.59 -20.13
N GLY A 351 -5.70 -26.80 -19.67
CA GLY A 351 -5.97 -28.04 -20.39
C GLY A 351 -4.96 -28.37 -21.49
N ARG A 352 -3.79 -27.71 -21.51
CA ARG A 352 -2.70 -28.03 -22.44
C ARG A 352 -1.94 -29.28 -22.01
N ALA A 353 -1.66 -30.17 -22.94
CA ALA A 353 -0.88 -31.38 -22.65
C ALA A 353 0.60 -31.09 -22.33
N PHE A 354 1.15 -30.00 -22.88
CA PHE A 354 2.56 -29.62 -22.73
C PHE A 354 2.68 -28.10 -22.47
N GLU A 355 2.77 -27.73 -21.19
CA GLU A 355 3.05 -26.34 -20.77
C GLU A 355 4.53 -26.00 -20.96
N HIS A 356 4.85 -24.73 -21.24
CA HIS A 356 6.24 -24.29 -21.41
C HIS A 356 6.91 -24.15 -20.05
N GLY A 357 8.16 -24.60 -19.89
CA GLY A 357 8.80 -24.76 -18.56
C GLY A 357 8.63 -23.56 -17.61
N PRO A 358 9.00 -22.33 -18.00
CA PRO A 358 8.71 -21.11 -17.23
C PRO A 358 7.23 -20.91 -16.86
N VAL A 359 6.30 -21.24 -17.76
CA VAL A 359 4.85 -21.13 -17.53
C VAL A 359 4.36 -22.21 -16.57
N GLU A 360 4.81 -23.46 -16.75
CA GLU A 360 4.56 -24.58 -15.83
C GLU A 360 5.08 -24.28 -14.41
N ALA A 361 6.21 -23.59 -14.32
CA ALA A 361 6.78 -23.11 -13.06
C ALA A 361 6.08 -21.86 -12.50
N GLY A 362 5.07 -21.33 -13.20
CA GLY A 362 4.32 -20.14 -12.79
C GLY A 362 5.10 -18.82 -12.91
N GLN A 363 6.17 -18.77 -13.69
CA GLN A 363 7.09 -17.64 -13.83
C GLN A 363 6.79 -16.82 -15.08
N CYS A 364 5.75 -15.99 -15.01
CA CYS A 364 5.36 -15.10 -16.12
C CYS A 364 6.46 -14.08 -16.42
N THR A 365 7.14 -13.60 -15.37
CA THR A 365 8.19 -12.57 -15.46
C THR A 365 9.51 -13.08 -16.06
N ALA A 366 9.64 -14.39 -16.29
CA ALA A 366 10.79 -14.98 -17.00
C ALA A 366 10.86 -14.48 -18.46
N CYS A 367 9.71 -14.24 -19.09
CA CYS A 367 9.62 -13.71 -20.45
C CYS A 367 9.04 -12.29 -20.50
N HIS A 368 8.22 -11.91 -19.52
CA HIS A 368 7.56 -10.62 -19.49
C HIS A 368 8.25 -9.58 -18.58
N ASP A 369 8.29 -8.34 -19.05
CA ASP A 369 8.75 -7.18 -18.33
C ASP A 369 7.57 -6.31 -17.89
N VAL A 370 7.04 -6.61 -16.70
CA VAL A 370 5.75 -6.11 -16.20
C VAL A 370 5.74 -4.62 -15.82
N HIS A 371 6.89 -3.97 -15.74
CA HIS A 371 6.98 -2.52 -15.53
C HIS A 371 6.94 -1.74 -16.84
N GLY A 372 7.15 -2.42 -17.98
CA GLY A 372 7.30 -1.79 -19.28
C GLY A 372 8.71 -1.95 -19.84
N GLY A 373 8.83 -1.88 -21.16
CA GLY A 373 10.10 -2.04 -21.85
C GLY A 373 10.04 -1.62 -23.32
N ARG A 374 11.09 -1.95 -24.07
CA ARG A 374 11.22 -1.60 -25.49
C ARG A 374 10.50 -2.58 -26.43
N SER A 375 10.22 -3.79 -25.95
CA SER A 375 9.60 -4.83 -26.78
C SER A 375 8.09 -4.83 -26.65
N THR A 376 7.42 -5.04 -27.77
CA THR A 376 5.95 -5.19 -27.81
C THR A 376 5.49 -6.34 -26.92
N ARG A 377 4.25 -6.26 -26.42
CA ARG A 377 3.65 -7.27 -25.52
C ARG A 377 4.45 -7.45 -24.21
N LEU A 378 5.17 -6.42 -23.79
CA LEU A 378 5.94 -6.41 -22.55
C LEU A 378 6.92 -7.58 -22.48
N LEU A 379 7.60 -7.90 -23.58
CA LEU A 379 8.62 -8.95 -23.56
C LEU A 379 9.95 -8.38 -23.06
N ARG A 380 10.72 -9.17 -22.30
CA ARG A 380 12.04 -8.75 -21.81
C ARG A 380 13.03 -8.47 -22.94
N GLU A 381 12.90 -9.24 -24.02
CA GLU A 381 13.76 -9.15 -25.20
C GLU A 381 12.92 -9.22 -26.48
N ARG A 382 13.57 -8.96 -27.61
CA ARG A 382 12.92 -9.00 -28.92
C ARG A 382 12.44 -10.42 -29.26
N PHE A 383 11.24 -10.46 -29.83
CA PHE A 383 10.66 -11.63 -30.45
C PHE A 383 9.72 -11.19 -31.58
N PRO A 384 9.85 -11.71 -32.82
CA PRO A 384 9.10 -11.19 -33.95
C PRO A 384 7.61 -11.48 -33.82
N ALA A 385 6.76 -10.53 -34.20
CA ALA A 385 5.30 -10.72 -34.17
C ALA A 385 4.73 -11.33 -35.46
N ARG A 386 5.48 -11.23 -36.57
CA ARG A 386 5.08 -11.62 -37.93
C ARG A 386 5.26 -13.12 -38.19
N PHE A 387 4.57 -13.62 -39.21
CA PHE A 387 4.67 -15.02 -39.61
C PHE A 387 5.99 -15.29 -40.34
N TYR A 388 6.31 -14.44 -41.33
CA TYR A 388 7.57 -14.47 -42.07
C TYR A 388 8.51 -13.33 -41.68
N ASP A 389 9.80 -13.61 -41.62
CA ASP A 389 10.87 -12.67 -41.36
C ASP A 389 12.18 -13.08 -42.04
N SER A 390 13.04 -12.12 -42.36
CA SER A 390 14.45 -12.41 -42.60
C SER A 390 15.11 -12.86 -41.29
N PHE A 391 16.01 -13.83 -41.38
CA PHE A 391 16.72 -14.29 -40.19
C PHE A 391 17.68 -13.22 -39.67
N ASP A 392 17.40 -12.78 -38.45
CA ASP A 392 18.33 -12.02 -37.60
C ASP A 392 18.34 -12.71 -36.24
N ILE A 393 19.51 -13.17 -35.80
CA ILE A 393 19.68 -13.84 -34.52
C ILE A 393 19.23 -12.97 -33.34
N HIS A 394 19.40 -11.64 -33.43
CA HIS A 394 19.00 -10.70 -32.39
C HIS A 394 17.49 -10.51 -32.31
N ALA A 395 16.76 -10.82 -33.38
CA ALA A 395 15.30 -10.76 -33.38
C ALA A 395 14.68 -11.83 -32.46
N TYR A 396 15.41 -12.91 -32.15
CA TYR A 396 14.99 -14.02 -31.30
C TYR A 396 15.70 -14.06 -29.94
N ALA A 397 16.28 -12.92 -29.51
CA ALA A 397 17.02 -12.80 -28.26
C ALA A 397 16.25 -13.32 -27.04
N LEU A 398 14.92 -13.19 -27.03
CA LEU A 398 14.08 -13.77 -25.97
C LEU A 398 14.23 -15.28 -25.85
N CYS A 399 14.16 -16.00 -26.97
CA CYS A 399 14.20 -17.46 -26.99
C CYS A 399 15.59 -17.98 -26.64
N PHE A 400 16.63 -17.32 -27.13
CA PHE A 400 18.02 -17.73 -26.98
C PHE A 400 18.62 -17.45 -25.60
N GLN A 401 17.84 -16.88 -24.67
CA GLN A 401 18.20 -16.88 -23.25
C GLN A 401 18.18 -18.28 -22.65
N CYS A 402 17.40 -19.20 -23.23
CA CYS A 402 17.26 -20.57 -22.71
C CYS A 402 17.47 -21.65 -23.77
N HIS A 403 17.26 -21.35 -25.05
CA HIS A 403 17.44 -22.29 -26.14
C HIS A 403 18.77 -22.05 -26.87
N ASP A 404 19.47 -23.13 -27.22
CA ASP A 404 20.76 -23.05 -27.93
C ASP A 404 20.58 -22.51 -29.36
N PRO A 405 21.20 -21.38 -29.74
CA PRO A 405 21.12 -20.83 -31.09
C PRO A 405 21.50 -21.79 -32.21
N GLN A 406 22.31 -22.83 -31.93
CA GLN A 406 22.65 -23.89 -32.89
C GLN A 406 21.42 -24.57 -33.49
N LEU A 407 20.26 -24.49 -32.82
CA LEU A 407 18.99 -24.96 -33.35
C LEU A 407 18.64 -24.34 -34.70
N VAL A 408 19.07 -23.11 -35.01
CA VAL A 408 18.82 -22.45 -36.31
C VAL A 408 20.06 -21.88 -36.99
N THR A 409 21.24 -21.90 -36.37
CA THR A 409 22.45 -21.35 -37.01
C THR A 409 23.30 -22.41 -37.68
N VAL A 410 23.10 -23.69 -37.36
CA VAL A 410 23.86 -24.81 -37.94
C VAL A 410 23.02 -25.54 -38.97
N ALA A 411 23.44 -25.52 -40.24
CA ALA A 411 22.72 -26.16 -41.34
C ALA A 411 22.68 -27.69 -41.25
N ARG A 412 23.73 -28.30 -40.69
CA ARG A 412 23.84 -29.76 -40.52
C ARG A 412 24.30 -30.14 -39.13
N SER A 413 23.50 -30.93 -38.42
CA SER A 413 23.84 -31.46 -37.09
C SER A 413 22.98 -32.68 -36.76
N SER A 414 23.60 -33.67 -36.11
CA SER A 414 22.89 -34.83 -35.54
C SER A 414 22.42 -34.59 -34.09
N THR A 415 22.91 -33.54 -33.43
CA THR A 415 22.74 -33.29 -31.99
C THR A 415 22.01 -31.97 -31.67
N ALA A 416 22.10 -30.95 -32.53
CA ALA A 416 21.55 -29.62 -32.25
C ALA A 416 20.01 -29.61 -32.19
N THR A 417 19.35 -30.54 -32.89
CA THR A 417 17.89 -30.67 -32.84
C THR A 417 17.40 -32.06 -33.19
N GLY A 418 16.22 -32.42 -32.68
CA GLY A 418 15.47 -33.59 -33.13
C GLY A 418 14.64 -33.37 -34.39
N PHE A 419 14.44 -32.11 -34.81
CA PHE A 419 13.76 -31.77 -36.07
C PHE A 419 14.77 -31.73 -37.21
N ARG A 420 15.18 -32.93 -37.64
CA ARG A 420 16.22 -33.14 -38.65
C ARG A 420 15.92 -34.38 -39.49
N ALA A 421 16.38 -34.36 -40.73
CA ALA A 421 16.37 -35.51 -41.62
C ALA A 421 17.81 -35.93 -41.91
N ALA A 422 18.20 -37.14 -41.50
CA ALA A 422 19.61 -37.46 -41.26
C ALA A 422 20.26 -36.29 -40.46
N ASP A 423 21.42 -35.80 -40.86
CA ASP A 423 22.07 -34.64 -40.24
C ASP A 423 21.57 -33.28 -40.77
N VAL A 424 20.60 -33.20 -41.67
CA VAL A 424 20.07 -31.90 -42.16
C VAL A 424 19.15 -31.27 -41.10
N ASN A 425 19.53 -30.10 -40.60
CA ASN A 425 18.74 -29.37 -39.60
C ASN A 425 17.53 -28.68 -40.26
N LEU A 426 16.31 -29.14 -39.97
CA LEU A 426 15.11 -28.59 -40.60
C LEU A 426 14.69 -27.24 -39.98
N HIS A 427 15.07 -26.94 -38.74
CA HIS A 427 14.88 -25.58 -38.20
C HIS A 427 15.69 -24.56 -39.01
N TYR A 428 16.95 -24.87 -39.35
CA TYR A 428 17.77 -24.01 -40.21
C TYR A 428 17.07 -23.72 -41.54
N VAL A 429 16.57 -24.76 -42.24
CA VAL A 429 15.88 -24.62 -43.54
C VAL A 429 14.64 -23.71 -43.46
N HIS A 430 13.90 -23.74 -42.35
CA HIS A 430 12.66 -23.00 -42.21
C HIS A 430 12.87 -21.57 -41.68
N VAL A 431 13.81 -21.39 -40.76
CA VAL A 431 13.99 -20.15 -40.01
C VAL A 431 15.15 -19.32 -40.55
N HIS A 432 16.28 -19.96 -40.88
CA HIS A 432 17.53 -19.29 -41.31
C HIS A 432 17.48 -18.96 -42.81
N ARG A 433 16.60 -18.03 -43.19
CA ARG A 433 16.46 -17.57 -44.56
C ARG A 433 16.69 -16.07 -44.66
N SER A 434 17.37 -15.63 -45.71
CA SER A 434 17.50 -14.21 -46.04
C SER A 434 16.16 -13.58 -46.40
N ASP A 435 15.23 -14.38 -46.94
CA ASP A 435 13.86 -13.99 -47.27
C ASP A 435 12.84 -15.03 -46.77
N LYS A 436 11.71 -14.55 -46.25
CA LYS A 436 10.57 -15.38 -45.82
C LYS A 436 10.96 -16.57 -44.89
N GLY A 437 11.87 -16.36 -43.96
CA GLY A 437 12.09 -17.28 -42.85
C GLY A 437 10.84 -17.35 -41.96
N ARG A 438 10.45 -18.55 -41.55
CA ARG A 438 9.33 -18.72 -40.61
C ARG A 438 9.84 -18.40 -39.21
N THR A 439 9.14 -17.51 -38.51
CA THR A 439 9.47 -17.20 -37.11
C THR A 439 9.09 -18.36 -36.19
N CYS A 440 9.66 -18.44 -34.98
CA CYS A 440 9.37 -19.55 -34.06
C CYS A 440 7.87 -19.70 -33.76
N ARG A 441 7.13 -18.58 -33.68
CA ARG A 441 5.68 -18.58 -33.40
C ARG A 441 4.80 -19.13 -34.52
N THR A 442 5.39 -19.31 -35.71
CA THR A 442 4.71 -19.90 -36.86
C THR A 442 4.59 -21.42 -36.71
N CYS A 443 5.41 -22.03 -35.85
CA CYS A 443 5.38 -23.45 -35.59
C CYS A 443 5.13 -23.78 -34.12
N HIS A 444 5.39 -22.86 -33.18
CA HIS A 444 5.30 -23.09 -31.75
C HIS A 444 4.27 -22.21 -31.05
N GLU A 445 3.50 -22.81 -30.15
CA GLU A 445 2.69 -22.10 -29.16
C GLU A 445 3.45 -22.01 -27.83
N ILE A 446 3.90 -20.80 -27.53
CA ILE A 446 5.00 -20.55 -26.59
C ILE A 446 4.56 -20.65 -25.12
N HIS A 447 3.27 -20.53 -24.84
CA HIS A 447 2.75 -20.70 -23.48
C HIS A 447 2.49 -22.18 -23.16
N GLY A 448 1.97 -22.93 -24.13
CA GLY A 448 1.68 -24.35 -23.99
C GLY A 448 0.89 -24.88 -25.19
N SER A 449 1.06 -26.16 -25.49
CA SER A 449 0.38 -26.82 -26.62
C SER A 449 -0.09 -28.22 -26.26
N ASP A 450 -1.00 -28.76 -27.07
CA ASP A 450 -1.43 -30.15 -27.04
C ASP A 450 -0.52 -31.07 -27.87
N LEU A 451 0.43 -30.49 -28.62
CA LEU A 451 1.45 -31.22 -29.38
C LEU A 451 2.80 -31.16 -28.69
N PRO A 452 3.63 -32.22 -28.80
CA PRO A 452 4.94 -32.28 -28.16
C PRO A 452 5.85 -31.15 -28.66
N ARG A 453 6.82 -30.75 -27.82
CA ARG A 453 7.75 -29.65 -28.13
C ARG A 453 7.05 -28.34 -28.49
N HIS A 454 5.86 -28.14 -27.91
CA HIS A 454 5.12 -26.88 -27.98
C HIS A 454 4.72 -26.51 -29.40
N MET A 455 4.61 -27.48 -30.31
CA MET A 455 4.21 -27.20 -31.67
C MET A 455 2.76 -26.71 -31.70
N ALA A 456 2.46 -25.65 -32.42
CA ALA A 456 1.10 -25.18 -32.60
C ALA A 456 0.30 -26.20 -33.43
N SER A 457 -0.96 -26.45 -33.08
CA SER A 457 -1.87 -27.24 -33.93
C SER A 457 -2.27 -26.46 -35.19
N GLN A 458 -2.35 -25.14 -35.05
CA GLN A 458 -2.69 -24.19 -36.09
C GLN A 458 -2.13 -22.79 -35.75
N VAL A 459 -1.81 -21.99 -36.75
CA VAL A 459 -1.28 -20.62 -36.57
C VAL A 459 -1.96 -19.62 -37.50
N PRO A 460 -2.17 -18.36 -37.09
CA PRO A 460 -2.67 -17.32 -38.00
C PRO A 460 -1.72 -17.12 -39.18
N PHE A 461 -2.20 -17.23 -40.41
CA PHE A 461 -1.40 -17.01 -41.60
C PHE A 461 -1.48 -15.55 -42.06
N GLU A 462 -0.41 -14.80 -41.79
CA GLU A 462 -0.32 -13.36 -42.09
C GLU A 462 -1.57 -12.60 -41.61
N SER A 463 -1.95 -11.50 -42.27
CA SER A 463 -3.17 -10.74 -41.99
C SER A 463 -4.43 -11.32 -42.67
N GLY A 464 -4.33 -12.48 -43.32
CA GLY A 464 -5.36 -13.01 -44.23
C GLY A 464 -6.60 -13.63 -43.58
N GLY A 465 -6.70 -13.62 -42.24
CA GLY A 465 -7.82 -14.19 -41.49
C GLY A 465 -7.93 -15.73 -41.54
N TRP A 466 -7.13 -16.39 -42.37
CA TRP A 466 -7.03 -17.84 -42.43
C TRP A 466 -6.02 -18.38 -41.42
N THR A 467 -6.38 -19.49 -40.77
CA THR A 467 -5.49 -20.17 -39.82
C THR A 467 -4.89 -21.40 -40.50
N LEU A 468 -3.56 -21.41 -40.64
CA LEU A 468 -2.80 -22.51 -41.20
C LEU A 468 -2.78 -23.68 -40.21
N PRO A 469 -3.41 -24.83 -40.49
CA PRO A 469 -3.21 -26.02 -39.68
C PRO A 469 -1.76 -26.48 -39.81
N ILE A 470 -1.13 -27.01 -38.77
CA ILE A 470 0.20 -27.64 -38.88
C ILE A 470 0.06 -29.13 -39.19
N ALA A 471 -0.99 -29.77 -38.64
CA ALA A 471 -1.32 -31.18 -38.84
C ALA A 471 -0.11 -32.11 -38.63
N PHE A 472 0.65 -31.86 -37.56
CA PHE A 472 1.82 -32.67 -37.21
C PHE A 472 1.39 -34.08 -36.79
N GLN A 473 2.11 -35.08 -37.30
CA GLN A 473 1.99 -36.47 -36.91
C GLN A 473 3.37 -37.01 -36.56
N LYS A 474 3.49 -37.58 -35.36
CA LYS A 474 4.74 -38.18 -34.89
C LYS A 474 4.95 -39.55 -35.55
N THR A 475 6.14 -39.80 -36.06
CA THR A 475 6.57 -41.14 -36.50
C THR A 475 7.62 -41.70 -35.52
N SER A 476 8.04 -42.95 -35.69
CA SER A 476 9.05 -43.57 -34.83
C SER A 476 10.41 -42.87 -34.91
N GLY A 477 10.85 -42.53 -36.14
CA GLY A 477 12.13 -41.89 -36.41
C GLY A 477 12.06 -40.36 -36.63
N GLY A 478 10.87 -39.76 -36.76
CA GLY A 478 10.74 -38.32 -36.94
C GLY A 478 9.30 -37.83 -36.88
N GLY A 479 8.80 -37.29 -38.00
CA GLY A 479 7.43 -36.79 -38.08
C GLY A 479 7.03 -36.34 -39.47
N ARG A 480 5.75 -35.98 -39.61
CA ARG A 480 5.16 -35.50 -40.85
C ARG A 480 4.30 -34.28 -40.58
N CYS A 481 4.41 -33.25 -41.42
CA CYS A 481 3.56 -32.05 -41.36
C CYS A 481 2.75 -31.91 -42.65
N SER A 482 1.50 -31.45 -42.53
CA SER A 482 0.60 -31.27 -43.67
C SER A 482 -0.16 -29.96 -43.55
N PRO A 483 0.51 -28.81 -43.76
CA PRO A 483 -0.09 -27.53 -43.45
C PRO A 483 -1.14 -27.05 -44.46
N GLY A 484 -1.48 -27.87 -45.46
CA GLY A 484 -2.57 -27.57 -46.41
C GLY A 484 -2.16 -26.71 -47.61
N CYS A 485 -1.07 -25.94 -47.53
CA CYS A 485 -0.55 -25.16 -48.66
C CYS A 485 0.37 -25.96 -49.61
N HIS A 486 0.96 -27.05 -49.14
CA HIS A 486 1.85 -27.90 -49.91
C HIS A 486 1.60 -29.38 -49.61
N ARG A 487 2.16 -30.26 -50.45
CA ARG A 487 2.13 -31.70 -50.20
C ARG A 487 2.74 -32.02 -48.84
N PRO A 488 2.23 -33.02 -48.12
CA PRO A 488 2.78 -33.41 -46.83
C PRO A 488 4.25 -33.80 -46.95
N TYR A 489 5.09 -33.26 -46.08
CA TYR A 489 6.50 -33.65 -45.99
C TYR A 489 6.69 -34.52 -44.74
N GLU A 490 7.40 -35.63 -44.92
CA GLU A 490 7.86 -36.51 -43.85
C GLU A 490 9.36 -36.39 -43.69
N TYR A 491 9.84 -36.52 -42.46
CA TYR A 491 11.26 -36.52 -42.15
C TYR A 491 11.58 -37.65 -41.17
N ASP A 492 12.78 -38.20 -41.31
CA ASP A 492 13.29 -39.29 -40.48
C ASP A 492 14.73 -39.00 -40.05
N ARG A 493 15.05 -39.20 -38.78
CA ARG A 493 16.38 -38.88 -38.24
C ARG A 493 17.49 -39.80 -38.75
N ASP A 494 17.16 -40.98 -39.22
CA ASP A 494 18.14 -41.98 -39.66
C ASP A 494 18.23 -42.08 -41.18
N SER A 495 17.32 -41.40 -41.90
CA SER A 495 17.24 -41.39 -43.36
C SER A 495 17.35 -39.97 -43.95
N PRO A 496 17.98 -39.79 -45.12
CA PRO A 496 18.00 -38.49 -45.79
C PRO A 496 16.58 -38.07 -46.22
N LEU A 497 16.38 -36.77 -46.47
CA LEU A 497 15.10 -36.25 -46.99
C LEU A 497 14.74 -36.94 -48.30
N THR A 498 13.64 -37.68 -48.32
CA THR A 498 12.98 -38.08 -49.55
C THR A 498 12.08 -36.93 -49.99
N VAL A 499 12.64 -36.01 -50.79
CA VAL A 499 11.78 -35.12 -51.57
C VAL A 499 11.10 -36.02 -52.59
N THR A 500 9.85 -36.39 -52.37
CA THR A 500 9.05 -36.96 -53.47
C THR A 500 8.93 -35.85 -54.50
N ASP A 501 9.46 -36.09 -55.70
CA ASP A 501 9.59 -35.08 -56.75
C ASP A 501 8.28 -34.29 -56.95
N PRO A 502 8.36 -32.98 -57.27
CA PRO A 502 7.21 -32.28 -57.81
C PRO A 502 6.73 -33.02 -59.09
N PRO A 503 5.42 -33.01 -59.44
CA PRO A 503 5.09 -33.29 -60.83
C PRO A 503 5.80 -32.22 -61.66
N ALA A 504 6.44 -32.65 -62.74
CA ALA A 504 7.28 -31.84 -63.61
C ALA A 504 6.75 -30.41 -63.80
N GLU A 505 7.67 -29.43 -63.77
CA GLU A 505 7.37 -28.05 -64.12
C GLU A 505 6.57 -28.00 -65.43
N PRO A 506 5.56 -27.11 -65.55
CA PRO A 506 4.93 -26.89 -66.84
C PRO A 506 6.00 -26.38 -67.80
N ALA A 507 6.15 -27.07 -68.93
CA ALA A 507 7.13 -26.73 -69.96
C ALA A 507 7.00 -25.25 -70.34
N ASP A 508 8.14 -24.55 -70.29
CA ASP A 508 8.35 -23.28 -70.96
C ASP A 508 8.16 -23.50 -72.46
N ASP A 509 6.96 -23.24 -72.97
CA ASP A 509 6.70 -22.94 -74.38
C ASP A 509 5.34 -22.24 -74.53
N ALA A 510 5.34 -20.93 -74.27
CA ALA A 510 4.34 -20.03 -74.82
C ALA A 510 5.02 -18.72 -75.26
N PRO A 511 4.90 -18.31 -76.53
CA PRO A 511 5.55 -17.10 -77.04
C PRO A 511 4.93 -15.83 -76.43
N PRO A 512 5.65 -14.71 -76.43
CA PRO A 512 5.20 -13.48 -75.79
C PRO A 512 3.94 -12.95 -76.48
N ARG A 513 2.88 -12.73 -75.70
CA ARG A 513 1.71 -11.97 -76.18
C ARG A 513 2.04 -10.49 -76.11
N GLU A 514 2.12 -9.88 -77.28
CA GLU A 514 2.15 -8.43 -77.47
C GLU A 514 0.88 -7.76 -76.93
N GLY A 515 1.06 -6.63 -76.25
CA GLY A 515 0.22 -5.44 -76.36
C GLY A 515 -1.21 -5.47 -75.83
N ALA A 516 -1.42 -4.84 -74.67
CA ALA A 516 -2.60 -3.99 -74.48
C ALA A 516 -2.23 -2.81 -73.57
N ALA A 517 -2.33 -1.62 -74.15
CA ALA A 517 -1.84 -0.36 -73.62
C ALA A 517 -2.68 0.21 -72.47
N ASP A 518 -1.96 0.99 -71.68
CA ASP A 518 -2.33 1.97 -70.66
C ASP A 518 -3.72 2.63 -70.80
N GLY A 519 -4.49 2.56 -69.71
CA GLY A 519 -5.63 3.44 -69.44
C GLY A 519 -5.38 4.29 -68.20
N ALA A 520 -4.95 5.54 -68.41
CA ALA A 520 -4.83 6.56 -67.37
C ALA A 520 -6.22 7.05 -66.89
N PRO A 521 -6.42 7.41 -65.60
CA PRO A 521 -7.65 8.03 -65.15
C PRO A 521 -7.62 9.55 -65.40
N LYS A 522 -8.51 10.04 -66.27
CA LYS A 522 -8.88 11.46 -66.38
C LYS A 522 -9.84 11.83 -65.25
N GLY A 523 -9.62 13.01 -64.67
CA GLY A 523 -10.42 13.56 -63.57
C GLY A 523 -11.84 14.02 -63.95
N ARG A 524 -12.64 14.17 -62.88
CA ARG A 524 -13.75 15.11 -62.53
C ARG A 524 -14.39 15.96 -63.66
N PRO A 525 -15.72 16.25 -63.62
CA PRO A 525 -16.36 17.08 -62.56
C PRO A 525 -17.83 16.64 -62.23
N ARG A 526 -18.61 17.15 -61.27
CA ARG A 526 -18.62 18.28 -60.33
C ARG A 526 -19.03 17.76 -58.95
#